data_AF-A0A354WHM5-F1
#
_entry.id   AF-A0A354WHM5-F1
#
_cell.length_a   1.000
_cell.length_b   1.000
_cell.length_c   1.000
_cell.angle_alpha   90.00
_cell.angle_beta   90.00
_cell.angle_gamma   90.00
#
_symmetry.space_group_name_H-M   'P 1'
#
loop_
_entity.id
_entity.type
_entity.pdbx_description
1 polymer ?
#
loop_
_entity_poly.entity_id
_entity_poly.type
_entity_poly.pdbx_seq_one_letter_code
_entity_poly.pdbx_strand_id
1 'polypeptide(L)'
;MKGIQFIVDENGEKTAVVIDLKEWGNLWQQFSQILLTNLSSKEDWLHQPQMEEKIDQALEWNCNHQPQISDLEALETQLNDYE
;
A
#
# COMPACT_ATOMS: atom_id res chain seq x y z
N MET A 1 5.57 24.44 -19.81
CA MET A 1 5.65 24.59 -18.35
C MET A 1 7.08 24.33 -17.93
N LYS A 2 7.67 25.18 -17.10
CA LYS A 2 9.04 24.98 -16.61
C LYS A 2 9.05 23.82 -15.60
N GLY A 3 10.09 23.00 -15.64
CA GLY A 3 10.23 21.86 -14.73
C GLY A 3 9.31 20.66 -14.97
N ILE A 4 8.58 20.60 -16.10
CA ILE A 4 7.72 19.45 -16.45
C ILE A 4 8.14 18.89 -17.81
N GLN A 5 8.46 17.60 -17.85
CA GLN A 5 8.80 16.86 -19.07
C GLN A 5 7.93 15.62 -19.21
N PHE A 6 7.48 15.31 -20.42
CA PHE A 6 6.70 14.11 -20.70
C PHE A 6 7.57 13.07 -21.40
N ILE A 7 7.45 11.83 -20.95
CA ILE A 7 7.99 10.67 -21.64
C ILE A 7 6.90 10.20 -22.61
N VAL A 8 7.27 10.05 -23.88
CA VAL A 8 6.38 9.59 -24.95
C VAL A 8 6.83 8.22 -25.45
N ASP A 9 5.87 7.38 -25.84
CA ASP A 9 6.13 6.11 -26.49
C ASP A 9 6.43 6.29 -27.99
N GLU A 10 6.60 5.15 -28.68
CA GLU A 10 6.88 5.10 -30.12
C GLU A 10 5.70 5.59 -30.98
N ASN A 11 4.49 5.60 -30.45
CA ASN A 11 3.28 6.11 -31.10
C ASN A 11 3.05 7.62 -30.83
N GLY A 12 3.88 8.23 -29.98
CA GLY A 12 3.75 9.61 -29.54
C GLY A 12 2.77 9.81 -28.36
N GLU A 13 2.32 8.73 -27.72
CA GLU A 13 1.46 8.77 -26.55
C GLU A 13 2.27 9.06 -25.28
N LYS A 14 1.74 9.93 -24.40
CA LYS A 14 2.41 10.29 -23.15
C LYS A 14 2.23 9.19 -22.12
N THR A 15 3.31 8.52 -21.74
CA THR A 15 3.28 7.37 -20.82
C THR A 15 3.68 7.76 -19.40
N ALA A 16 4.53 8.78 -19.25
CA ALA A 16 4.96 9.24 -17.93
C ALA A 16 5.31 10.74 -17.94
N VAL A 17 5.47 11.30 -16.74
CA VAL A 17 5.87 12.69 -16.53
C VAL A 17 7.01 12.77 -15.52
N VAL A 18 8.02 13.57 -15.83
CA VAL A 18 9.13 13.93 -14.95
C VAL A 18 8.89 15.34 -14.46
N ILE A 19 8.89 15.50 -13.14
CA ILE A 19 8.58 16.77 -12.47
C ILE A 19 9.80 17.21 -11.65
N ASP A 20 10.24 18.45 -11.85
CA ASP A 20 11.27 19.08 -11.02
C ASP A 20 10.69 19.43 -9.65
N LEU A 21 11.10 18.69 -8.63
CA LEU A 21 10.65 18.89 -7.25
C LEU A 21 11.20 20.18 -6.62
N LYS A 22 12.24 20.82 -7.16
CA LYS A 22 12.65 22.16 -6.69
C LYS A 22 11.61 23.21 -7.01
N GLU A 23 10.94 23.06 -8.15
CA GLU A 23 9.92 24.00 -8.62
C GLU A 23 8.51 23.59 -8.13
N TRP A 24 8.22 22.29 -8.09
CA TRP A 24 6.87 21.77 -7.87
C TRP A 24 6.71 20.89 -6.62
N GLY A 25 7.76 20.70 -5.83
CA GLY A 25 7.75 19.77 -4.69
C GLY A 25 6.69 20.08 -3.64
N ASN A 26 6.40 21.36 -3.38
CA ASN A 26 5.34 21.75 -2.43
C ASN A 26 3.96 21.30 -2.94
N LEU A 27 3.65 21.55 -4.21
CA LEU A 27 2.39 21.12 -4.82
C LEU A 27 2.28 19.59 -4.80
N TRP A 28 3.38 18.88 -5.10
CA TRP A 28 3.42 17.43 -5.03
C TRP A 28 3.16 16.90 -3.62
N GLN A 29 3.77 17.51 -2.60
CA GLN A 29 3.55 17.16 -1.19
C GLN A 29 2.10 17.39 -0.76
N GLN A 30 1.47 18.48 -1.20
CA GLN A 30 0.06 18.73 -0.94
C GLN A 30 -0.83 17.65 -1.57
N PHE A 31 -0.54 17.28 -2.82
CA PHE A 31 -1.26 16.22 -3.51
C PHE A 31 -1.12 14.87 -2.80
N SER A 32 0.12 14.48 -2.44
CA SER A 32 0.36 13.22 -1.71
C SER A 32 -0.33 13.21 -0.34
N GLN A 33 -0.31 14.34 0.37
CA GLN A 33 -0.97 14.45 1.67
C GLN A 33 -2.48 14.27 1.54
N ILE A 34 -3.11 14.86 0.53
CA ILE A 34 -4.55 14.67 0.27
C ILE A 34 -4.87 13.20 -0.02
N LEU A 35 -4.07 12.52 -0.83
CA LEU A 35 -4.26 11.10 -1.11
C LEU A 35 -4.15 10.25 0.17
N LEU A 36 -3.11 10.49 0.97
CA LEU A 36 -2.90 9.78 2.23
C LEU A 36 -4.01 10.03 3.24
N THR A 37 -4.49 11.28 3.37
CA THR A 37 -5.60 11.60 4.28
C THR A 37 -6.89 10.87 3.88
N ASN A 38 -7.18 10.77 2.57
CA ASN A 38 -8.36 10.05 2.09
C ASN A 38 -8.23 8.52 2.25
N LEU A 39 -7.00 7.98 2.24
CA LEU A 39 -6.75 6.56 2.50
C LEU A 39 -6.78 6.24 4.00
N SER A 40 -6.18 7.10 4.83
CA SER A 40 -6.13 6.94 6.28
C SER A 40 -7.54 6.81 6.88
N SER A 41 -8.53 7.57 6.38
CA SER A 41 -9.92 7.45 6.85
C SER A 41 -10.56 6.08 6.61
N LYS A 42 -10.00 5.25 5.72
CA LYS A 42 -10.44 3.85 5.50
C LYS A 42 -9.62 2.84 6.29
N GLU A 43 -8.42 3.22 6.72
CA GLU A 43 -7.45 2.39 7.43
C GLU A 43 -7.35 2.75 8.93
N ASP A 44 -8.24 3.59 9.44
CA ASP A 44 -8.30 3.97 10.86
C ASP A 44 -8.33 2.78 11.83
N TRP A 45 -8.81 1.61 11.37
CA TRP A 45 -8.80 0.36 12.13
C TRP A 45 -7.38 -0.22 12.33
N LEU A 46 -6.44 0.05 11.43
CA LEU A 46 -5.03 -0.37 11.53
C LEU A 46 -4.30 0.37 12.65
N HIS A 47 -4.68 1.61 12.93
CA HIS A 47 -4.08 2.46 13.96
C HIS A 47 -4.73 2.28 15.34
N GLN A 48 -5.63 1.30 15.50
CA GLN A 48 -6.16 0.96 16.81
C GLN A 48 -5.07 0.23 17.60
N PRO A 49 -4.83 0.57 18.88
CA PRO A 49 -3.75 -0.04 19.69
C PRO A 49 -3.83 -1.57 19.75
N GLN A 50 -5.04 -2.12 19.75
CA GLN A 50 -5.28 -3.56 19.75
C GLN A 50 -4.87 -4.23 18.43
N MET A 51 -4.94 -3.50 17.32
CA MET A 51 -4.57 -3.99 15.99
C MET A 51 -3.05 -3.91 15.80
N GLU A 52 -2.42 -2.81 16.23
CA GLU A 52 -0.95 -2.67 16.22
C GLU A 52 -0.29 -3.78 17.03
N GLU A 53 -0.78 -4.04 18.25
CA GLU A 53 -0.27 -5.13 19.09
C GLU A 53 -0.41 -6.51 18.42
N LYS A 54 -1.54 -6.76 17.75
CA LYS A 54 -1.77 -8.01 17.00
C LYS A 54 -0.83 -8.14 15.81
N ILE A 55 -0.54 -7.05 15.10
CA ILE A 55 0.41 -7.05 13.98
C ILE A 55 1.82 -7.34 14.49
N ASP A 56 2.25 -6.72 15.59
CA ASP A 56 3.56 -6.96 16.18
C ASP A 56 3.72 -8.43 16.61
N GLN A 57 2.70 -9.00 17.27
CA GLN A 57 2.68 -10.41 17.63
C GLN A 57 2.75 -11.33 16.40
N ALA A 58 2.03 -10.99 15.32
CA ALA A 58 2.04 -11.77 14.08
C ALA A 58 3.40 -11.69 13.36
N LEU A 59 4.03 -10.52 13.36
CA LEU A 59 5.37 -10.32 12.80
C LEU A 59 6.42 -11.11 13.58
N GLU A 60 6.38 -11.05 14.91
CA GLU A 60 7.26 -11.84 15.77
C GLU A 60 7.06 -13.35 15.57
N TRP A 61 5.81 -13.79 15.43
CA TRP A 61 5.51 -15.19 15.13
C TRP A 61 6.07 -15.61 13.76
N ASN A 62 5.86 -14.81 12.71
CA ASN A 62 6.36 -15.11 11.36
C ASN A 62 7.90 -15.16 11.28
N CYS A 63 8.60 -14.33 12.04
CA CYS A 63 10.07 -14.36 12.11
C CYS A 63 10.59 -15.67 12.73
N ASN A 64 9.84 -16.25 13.66
CA ASN A 64 10.26 -17.42 14.44
C ASN A 64 9.68 -18.74 13.91
N HIS A 65 8.83 -18.71 12.88
CA HIS A 65 8.19 -19.89 12.31
C HIS A 65 8.47 -19.97 10.80
N GLN A 66 8.61 -21.19 10.28
CA GLN A 66 8.78 -21.34 8.83
C GLN A 66 7.54 -20.85 8.09
N PRO A 67 7.70 -20.19 6.93
CA PRO A 67 6.59 -19.81 6.07
C PRO A 67 5.75 -21.06 5.76
N GLN A 68 4.51 -21.06 6.23
CA GLN A 68 3.55 -22.11 5.89
C GLN A 68 2.98 -21.78 4.51
N ILE A 69 3.01 -22.73 3.59
CA ILE A 69 2.24 -22.62 2.35
C ILE A 69 0.80 -22.88 2.74
N SER A 70 -0.04 -21.86 2.73
CA SER A 70 -1.47 -22.05 3.00
C SER A 70 -2.07 -22.92 1.90
N ASP A 71 -2.49 -24.13 2.28
CA ASP A 71 -3.35 -24.96 1.45
C ASP A 71 -4.80 -24.46 1.62
N LEU A 72 -5.25 -23.68 0.64
CA LEU A 72 -6.57 -23.06 0.65
C LEU A 72 -7.70 -24.09 0.70
N GLU A 73 -7.50 -25.27 0.11
CA GLU A 73 -8.49 -26.36 0.06
C GLU A 73 -8.65 -27.02 1.45
N ALA A 74 -7.54 -27.18 2.18
CA ALA A 74 -7.56 -27.67 3.55
C ALA A 74 -8.20 -26.67 4.52
N LEU A 75 -7.99 -25.37 4.32
CA LEU A 75 -8.59 -24.31 5.13
C LEU A 75 -10.10 -24.17 4.88
N GLU A 76 -10.56 -24.29 3.63
CA GLU A 76 -12.00 -24.35 3.30
C GLU A 76 -12.69 -25.54 3.97
N THR A 77 -12.03 -26.71 3.98
CA THR A 77 -12.56 -27.92 4.63
C THR A 77 -12.70 -27.72 6.14
N GLN A 78 -11.68 -27.14 6.79
CA GLN A 78 -11.73 -26.85 8.22
C GLN A 78 -12.80 -25.82 8.60
N LEU A 79 -13.09 -24.84 7.74
CA LEU A 79 -14.11 -23.83 8.02
C LEU A 79 -15.53 -24.42 7.97
N ASN A 80 -15.78 -25.33 7.02
CA ASN A 80 -17.07 -26.02 6.88
C ASN A 80 -17.35 -27.04 8.00
N ASP A 81 -16.32 -27.58 8.66
CA ASP A 81 -16.47 -28.45 9.82
C ASP A 81 -16.82 -27.69 11.12
N TYR A 82 -16.77 -26.35 11.10
CA TYR A 82 -17.08 -25.47 12.23
C TYR A 82 -18.49 -24.83 12.17
N GLU A 83 -19.27 -25.05 11.10
CA GLU A 83 -20.72 -24.70 11.00
C GLU A 83 -21.64 -25.86 11.41
#